data_AF-A0A2A4PZN5-F1
#
_entry.id   AF-A0A2A4PZN5-F1
#
_cell.length_a   1.000
_cell.length_b   1.000
_cell.length_c   1.000
_cell.angle_alpha   90.00
_cell.angle_beta   90.00
_cell.angle_gamma   90.00
#
_symmetry.space_group_name_H-M   'P 1'
#
loop_
_entity.id
_entity.type
_entity.pdbx_description
1 polymer ?
#
loop_
_entity_poly.entity_id
_entity_poly.type
_entity_poly.pdbx_seq_one_letter_code
_entity_poly.pdbx_strand_id
1 'polypeptide(L)'
;MPDFELVPLDEAERNTQLIGKRGGLMREYIGYIERLEDGHAGKLQGNEVETTAAIRRRLGSAAKYLGKELVVQRVGDQLYFWEEGSPGAPKRRRRRRKAKSS
;
A
#
# COMPACT_ATOMS: atom_id res chain seq x y z
N MET A 1 -19.63 -7.43 -30.78
CA MET A 1 -18.96 -6.24 -30.19
C MET A 1 -19.30 -6.25 -28.71
N PRO A 2 -18.35 -6.07 -27.77
CA PRO A 2 -18.68 -6.13 -26.34
C PRO A 2 -19.50 -4.91 -25.90
N ASP A 3 -20.35 -5.10 -24.89
CA ASP A 3 -21.06 -4.01 -24.25
C ASP A 3 -20.10 -3.20 -23.35
N PHE A 4 -20.23 -1.87 -23.38
CA PHE A 4 -19.44 -0.94 -22.57
C PHE A 4 -20.37 -0.11 -21.70
N GLU A 5 -20.08 -0.06 -20.40
CA GLU A 5 -20.81 0.73 -19.41
C GLU A 5 -19.84 1.43 -18.46
N LEU A 6 -20.17 2.67 -18.08
CA LEU A 6 -19.47 3.40 -17.04
C LEU A 6 -20.15 3.13 -15.70
N VAL A 7 -19.46 2.38 -14.84
CA VAL A 7 -19.89 2.14 -13.46
C VAL A 7 -19.17 3.09 -12.49
N PRO A 8 -19.77 3.43 -11.34
CA PRO A 8 -19.07 4.14 -10.26
C PRO A 8 -17.78 3.42 -9.84
N LEU A 9 -16.74 4.20 -9.53
CA LEU A 9 -15.43 3.63 -9.16
C LEU A 9 -15.55 2.68 -7.97
N ASP A 10 -16.28 3.07 -6.93
CA ASP A 10 -16.47 2.25 -5.72
C ASP A 10 -17.14 0.89 -6.02
N GLU A 11 -18.04 0.86 -7.00
CA GLU A 11 -18.68 -0.36 -7.45
C GLU A 11 -17.68 -1.27 -8.16
N ALA A 12 -16.89 -0.71 -9.08
CA ALA A 12 -15.81 -1.44 -9.73
C ALA A 12 -14.80 -1.98 -8.71
N GLU A 13 -14.42 -1.19 -7.69
CA GLU A 13 -13.47 -1.62 -6.66
C GLU A 13 -14.02 -2.77 -5.81
N ARG A 14 -15.26 -2.67 -5.32
CA ARG A 14 -15.92 -3.76 -4.57
C ARG A 14 -15.99 -5.05 -5.38
N ASN A 15 -16.31 -4.95 -6.66
CA ASN A 15 -16.52 -6.10 -7.54
C ASN A 15 -15.22 -6.67 -8.11
N THR A 16 -14.07 -6.00 -7.99
CA THR A 16 -12.83 -6.46 -8.64
C THR A 16 -11.63 -6.61 -7.71
N GLN A 17 -11.48 -5.75 -6.70
CA GLN A 17 -10.26 -5.71 -5.90
C GLN A 17 -10.20 -6.81 -4.82
N LEU A 18 -11.35 -7.32 -4.36
CA LEU A 18 -11.44 -8.30 -3.27
C LEU A 18 -11.85 -9.72 -3.70
N ILE A 19 -11.89 -10.00 -5.01
CA ILE A 19 -12.29 -11.30 -5.54
C ILE A 19 -11.07 -12.16 -5.88
N GLY A 20 -11.18 -13.47 -5.63
CA GLY A 20 -10.16 -14.48 -5.98
C GLY A 20 -8.84 -14.36 -5.22
N LYS A 21 -7.79 -14.99 -5.75
CA LYS A 21 -6.45 -15.05 -5.12
C LYS A 21 -5.83 -13.67 -4.87
N ARG A 22 -6.12 -12.69 -5.73
CA ARG A 22 -5.66 -11.29 -5.56
C ARG A 22 -6.38 -10.60 -4.40
N GLY A 23 -7.68 -10.82 -4.25
CA GLY A 23 -8.45 -10.31 -3.12
C GLY A 23 -8.05 -10.91 -1.77
N GLY A 24 -7.67 -12.19 -1.74
CA GLY A 24 -7.11 -12.82 -0.54
C GLY A 24 -5.85 -12.11 -0.05
N LEU A 25 -4.87 -11.91 -0.94
CA LEU A 25 -3.64 -11.17 -0.63
C LEU A 25 -3.94 -9.71 -0.21
N MET A 26 -4.87 -9.03 -0.88
CA MET A 26 -5.24 -7.67 -0.51
C MET A 26 -5.77 -7.59 0.94
N ARG A 27 -6.63 -8.53 1.34
CA ARG A 27 -7.16 -8.62 2.72
C ARG A 27 -6.07 -8.85 3.76
N GLU A 28 -5.09 -9.71 3.48
CA GLU A 28 -3.96 -9.92 4.39
C GLU A 28 -3.19 -8.62 4.64
N TYR A 29 -2.93 -7.87 3.56
CA TYR A 29 -2.20 -6.60 3.65
C TYR A 29 -3.00 -5.50 4.34
N ILE A 30 -4.32 -5.45 4.13
CA ILE A 30 -5.22 -4.59 4.92
C ILE A 30 -5.08 -4.92 6.40
N GLY A 31 -5.14 -6.21 6.76
CA GLY A 31 -5.00 -6.64 8.15
C GLY A 31 -3.63 -6.34 8.76
N TYR A 32 -2.53 -6.31 7.99
CA TYR A 32 -1.24 -5.83 8.50
C TYR A 32 -1.27 -4.34 8.86
N ILE A 33 -1.98 -3.52 8.07
CA ILE A 33 -2.07 -2.07 8.29
C ILE A 33 -3.01 -1.75 9.45
N GLU A 34 -4.13 -2.45 9.58
CA GLU A 34 -5.09 -2.23 10.67
C GLU A 34 -4.52 -2.61 12.05
N ARG A 35 -3.55 -3.53 12.10
CA ARG A 35 -2.83 -3.91 13.32
C ARG A 35 -1.71 -2.94 13.72
N LEU A 36 -1.48 -1.87 12.96
CA LEU A 36 -0.52 -0.85 13.38
C LEU A 36 -1.10 -0.10 14.58
N GLU A 37 -0.41 -0.20 15.70
CA GLU A 37 -0.66 0.61 16.89
C GLU A 37 0.23 1.85 16.90
N ASP A 38 -0.19 2.88 17.62
CA ASP A 38 0.61 4.09 17.78
C ASP A 38 2.00 3.78 18.36
N GLY A 39 3.02 4.40 17.76
CA GLY A 39 4.43 4.17 18.15
C GLY A 39 5.04 2.86 17.65
N HIS A 40 4.29 2.03 16.93
CA HIS A 40 4.80 0.78 16.35
C HIS A 40 5.01 0.87 14.84
N ALA A 41 5.98 0.09 14.36
CA ALA A 41 6.24 -0.10 12.94
C ALA A 41 5.83 -1.52 12.55
N GLY A 42 5.24 -1.66 11.37
CA GLY A 42 5.08 -2.96 10.75
C GLY A 42 6.39 -3.40 10.10
N LYS A 43 6.68 -4.70 10.16
CA LYS A 43 7.85 -5.31 9.50
C LYS A 43 7.42 -6.52 8.67
N LEU A 44 7.87 -6.58 7.43
CA LEU A 44 7.70 -7.74 6.54
C LEU A 44 9.04 -8.17 5.96
N GLN A 45 9.24 -9.47 5.82
CA GLN A 45 10.43 -10.09 5.24
C GLN A 45 10.11 -10.59 3.83
N GLY A 46 10.88 -10.16 2.84
CA GLY A 46 10.81 -10.71 1.49
C GLY A 46 11.34 -12.14 1.45
N ASN A 47 10.78 -12.94 0.53
CA ASN A 47 11.19 -14.30 0.24
C ASN A 47 11.15 -14.56 -1.28
N GLU A 48 11.46 -15.79 -1.70
CA GLU A 48 11.54 -16.19 -3.12
C GLU A 48 10.20 -16.02 -3.88
N VAL A 49 9.07 -16.21 -3.18
CA VAL A 49 7.72 -16.08 -3.75
C VAL A 49 7.26 -14.62 -3.73
N GLU A 50 7.65 -13.88 -2.71
CA GLU A 50 7.21 -12.52 -2.44
C GLU A 50 8.38 -11.57 -2.20
N THR A 51 8.84 -10.94 -3.28
CA THR A 51 9.93 -9.97 -3.21
C THR A 51 9.50 -8.71 -2.45
N THR A 52 10.46 -8.02 -1.83
CA THR A 52 10.20 -6.72 -1.18
C THR A 52 9.55 -5.70 -2.12
N ALA A 53 9.83 -5.76 -3.43
CA ALA A 53 9.17 -4.89 -4.41
C ALA A 53 7.66 -5.20 -4.50
N ALA A 54 7.29 -6.48 -4.51
CA ALA A 54 5.91 -6.91 -4.54
C ALA A 54 5.17 -6.55 -3.23
N ILE A 55 5.81 -6.81 -2.08
CA ILE A 55 5.28 -6.45 -0.75
C ILE A 55 4.99 -4.95 -0.68
N ARG A 56 5.94 -4.10 -1.10
CA ARG A 56 5.76 -2.63 -1.10
C ARG A 56 4.60 -2.18 -1.97
N ARG A 57 4.41 -2.80 -3.15
CA ARG A 57 3.27 -2.47 -4.03
C ARG A 57 1.94 -2.84 -3.39
N ARG A 58 1.85 -4.02 -2.76
CA ARG A 58 0.64 -4.48 -2.07
C ARG A 58 0.30 -3.62 -0.86
N LEU A 59 1.29 -3.26 -0.03
CA LEU A 59 1.12 -2.30 1.06
C LEU A 59 0.57 -0.96 0.55
N GLY A 60 1.11 -0.44 -0.56
CA GLY A 60 0.61 0.80 -1.17
C GLY A 60 -0.85 0.69 -1.64
N SER A 61 -1.23 -0.42 -2.27
CA SER A 61 -2.62 -0.67 -2.69
C SER A 61 -3.57 -0.79 -1.49
N ALA A 62 -3.20 -1.56 -0.46
CA ALA A 62 -4.00 -1.75 0.74
C ALA A 62 -4.16 -0.44 1.53
N ALA A 63 -3.09 0.34 1.65
CA ALA A 63 -3.14 1.67 2.29
C ALA A 63 -4.09 2.61 1.54
N LYS A 64 -3.99 2.65 0.20
CA LYS A 64 -4.90 3.45 -0.63
C LYS A 64 -6.37 3.03 -0.43
N TYR A 65 -6.63 1.73 -0.37
CA TYR A 65 -7.98 1.20 -0.11
C TYR A 65 -8.52 1.65 1.27
N LEU A 66 -7.65 1.68 2.28
CA LEU A 66 -7.99 2.17 3.62
C LEU A 66 -8.04 3.71 3.73
N GLY A 67 -7.73 4.45 2.66
CA GLY A 67 -7.60 5.90 2.71
C GLY A 67 -6.43 6.40 3.56
N LYS A 68 -5.46 5.53 3.86
CA LYS A 68 -4.28 5.83 4.68
C LYS A 68 -3.06 6.08 3.80
N GLU A 69 -2.16 6.93 4.27
CA GLU A 69 -0.81 7.04 3.69
C GLU A 69 0.20 6.28 4.54
N LEU A 70 1.05 5.47 3.89
CA LEU A 70 2.15 4.79 4.57
C LEU A 70 3.52 5.33 4.16
N VAL A 71 4.40 5.41 5.14
CA VAL A 71 5.84 5.50 4.93
C VAL A 71 6.40 4.09 4.90
N VAL A 72 7.07 3.70 3.80
CA VAL A 72 7.68 2.36 3.65
C VAL A 72 9.17 2.50 3.35
N GLN A 73 10.00 1.85 4.15
CA GLN A 73 11.46 1.77 3.97
C GLN A 73 11.92 0.33 3.78
N ARG A 74 12.96 0.14 2.97
CA ARG A 74 13.61 -1.15 2.74
C ARG A 74 14.98 -1.16 3.41
N VAL A 75 15.28 -2.23 4.14
CA VAL A 75 16.60 -2.52 4.71
C VAL A 75 16.94 -3.97 4.38
N GLY A 76 17.91 -4.20 3.48
CA GLY A 76 18.18 -5.54 2.94
C GLY A 76 16.92 -6.14 2.30
N ASP A 77 16.53 -7.33 2.73
CA ASP A 77 15.29 -7.98 2.28
C ASP A 77 14.10 -7.77 3.22
N GLN A 78 14.19 -6.77 4.09
CA GLN A 78 13.12 -6.40 5.00
C GLN A 78 12.47 -5.10 4.56
N LEU A 79 11.17 -5.00 4.79
CA LEU A 79 10.42 -3.76 4.71
C LEU A 79 9.91 -3.39 6.10
N TYR A 80 10.08 -2.12 6.42
CA TYR A 80 9.50 -1.48 7.58
C TYR A 80 8.48 -0.45 7.10
N PHE A 81 7.33 -0.37 7.75
CA PHE A 81 6.27 0.56 7.38
C PHE A 81 5.57 1.17 8.59
N TRP A 82 5.12 2.41 8.41
CA TRP A 82 4.42 3.23 9.40
C TRP A 82 3.26 3.93 8.72
N GLU A 83 2.24 4.29 9.49
CA GLU A 83 1.28 5.31 9.07
C GLU A 83 1.99 6.68 9.01
N GLU A 84 1.67 7.47 7.97
CA GLU A 84 2.29 8.76 7.76
C GLU A 84 1.90 9.72 8.90
N GLY A 85 2.89 10.21 9.65
CA GLY A 85 2.68 11.06 10.82
C GLY A 85 2.80 10.34 12.17
N SER A 86 2.89 9.01 12.20
CA SER A 86 3.09 8.27 13.46
C SER A 86 4.43 8.59 14.12
N PRO A 87 4.51 8.52 15.47
CA PRO A 87 5.78 8.67 16.20
C PRO A 87 6.85 7.71 15.68
N GLY A 88 8.04 8.24 15.38
CA GLY A 88 9.14 7.45 14.82
C GLY A 88 9.06 7.17 13.32
N ALA A 89 7.95 7.54 12.65
CA ALA A 89 7.85 7.44 11.20
C ALA A 89 8.87 8.38 10.52
N PRO A 90 9.71 7.87 9.61
CA PRO A 90 10.66 8.71 8.89
C PRO A 90 9.93 9.78 8.07
N LYS A 91 10.41 11.04 8.12
CA LYS A 91 9.82 12.10 7.28
C LYS A 91 9.95 11.71 5.81
N ARG A 92 8.82 11.59 5.12
CA ARG A 92 8.78 11.42 3.67
C ARG A 92 9.52 12.60 3.04
N ARG A 93 10.67 12.33 2.40
CA ARG A 93 11.34 13.32 1.55
C ARG A 93 10.42 13.60 0.37
N ARG A 94 9.51 14.58 0.49
CA ARG A 94 8.80 15.16 -0.65
C ARG A 94 9.88 15.63 -1.62
N ARG A 95 10.11 14.88 -2.70
CA ARG A 95 10.91 15.38 -3.83
C ARG A 95 10.22 16.65 -4.30
N ARG A 96 10.79 17.81 -3.97
CA ARG A 96 10.42 19.09 -4.58
C ARG A 96 10.51 18.88 -6.09
N ARG A 97 9.37 18.76 -6.77
CA ARG A 97 9.32 18.93 -8.23
C ARG A 97 9.79 20.35 -8.47
N LYS A 98 11.00 20.51 -9.01
CA LYS A 98 11.50 21.79 -9.48
C LYS A 98 10.55 22.19 -10.61
N ALA A 99 9.63 23.11 -10.33
CA ALA A 99 8.77 23.69 -11.35
C ALA A 99 9.70 24.28 -12.42
N LYS A 100 9.60 23.78 -13.65
CA LYS A 100 10.16 24.49 -14.81
C LYS A 100 9.29 25.71 -15.01
N SER A 101 9.78 26.88 -14.64
CA SER A 101 9.24 28.15 -15.13
C SER A 101 9.55 28.24 -16.63
N SER A 102 8.53 28.54 -17.43
CA SER A 102 8.63 29.11 -18.78
C SER A 102 7.49 30.10 -18.93
#